data_AF-A0AAW0KXV7-F1
#
_entry.id   AF-A0AAW0KXV7-F1
#
_cell.length_a   1.000
_cell.length_b   1.000
_cell.length_c   1.000
_cell.angle_alpha   90.00
_cell.angle_beta   90.00
_cell.angle_gamma   90.00
#
_symmetry.space_group_name_H-M   'P 1'
#
loop_
_entity.id
_entity.type
_entity.pdbx_description
1 polymer ?
#
loop_
_entity_poly.entity_id
_entity_poly.type
_entity_poly.pdbx_seq_one_letter_code
_entity_poly.pdbx_strand_id
1 'polypeptide(L)' 'MPITVKVDVYSYGVMQLEIICCRRSVHMDIEEDDKPILTNWAYDCYLNGALDSLVEYDVEALADREKLKRFMMISISCI' A
#
# COMPACT_ATOMS: atom_id res chain seq x y z
N MET A 1 -2.19 23.94 -1.57
CA MET A 1 -1.03 23.36 -2.28
C MET A 1 -1.35 23.41 -3.77
N PRO A 2 -0.45 23.86 -4.65
CA PRO A 2 -0.71 23.85 -6.09
C PRO A 2 -0.84 22.41 -6.61
N ILE A 3 -1.74 22.19 -7.56
CA ILE A 3 -1.80 20.92 -8.30
C ILE A 3 -0.56 20.85 -9.18
N THR A 4 0.21 19.79 -9.02
CA THR A 4 1.45 19.55 -9.77
C THR A 4 1.49 18.09 -10.21
N VAL A 5 2.38 17.75 -11.13
CA VAL A 5 2.65 16.36 -11.53
C VAL A 5 2.98 15.44 -10.35
N LYS A 6 3.45 15.99 -9.21
CA LYS A 6 3.70 15.21 -8.00
C LYS A 6 2.43 14.72 -7.32
N VAL A 7 1.30 15.40 -7.51
CA VAL A 7 -0.01 14.96 -7.01
C VAL A 7 -0.46 13.70 -7.76
N ASP A 8 -0.22 13.63 -9.06
CA ASP A 8 -0.51 12.43 -9.86
C ASP A 8 0.39 11.26 -9.46
N VAL A 9 1.69 11.51 -9.22
CA VAL A 9 2.63 10.49 -8.74
C VAL A 9 2.20 9.94 -7.38
N TYR A 10 1.83 10.81 -6.43
CA TYR A 10 1.31 10.40 -5.14
C TYR A 10 0.05 9.53 -5.28
N SER A 11 -0.89 9.97 -6.12
CA SER A 11 -2.16 9.25 -6.37
C SER A 11 -1.92 7.88 -6.99
N TYR A 12 -0.94 7.76 -7.89
CA TYR A 12 -0.49 6.49 -8.44
C TYR A 12 0.07 5.56 -7.35
N GLY A 13 0.90 6.09 -6.44
CA GLY A 13 1.44 5.32 -5.32
C GLY A 13 0.35 4.77 -4.41
N VAL A 14 -0.63 5.60 -4.04
CA VAL A 14 -1.78 5.18 -3.22
C VAL A 14 -2.62 4.13 -3.95
N MET A 15 -2.99 4.37 -5.21
CA MET A 15 -3.77 3.42 -6.02
C MET A 15 -3.06 2.07 -6.15
N GLN A 16 -1.74 2.06 -6.33
CA GLN A 16 -0.98 0.82 -6.41
C GLN A 16 -1.02 0.03 -5.09
N LEU A 17 -0.91 0.72 -3.94
CA LEU A 17 -1.07 0.07 -2.63
C LEU A 17 -2.48 -0.50 -2.43
N GLU A 18 -3.53 0.19 -2.90
CA GLU A 18 -4.91 -0.32 -2.83
C GLU A 18 -5.09 -1.60 -3.65
N ILE A 19 -4.45 -1.68 -4.83
CA ILE A 19 -4.45 -2.88 -5.68
C ILE A 19 -3.70 -4.03 -5.01
N ILE A 20 -2.52 -3.76 -4.45
CA ILE A 20 -1.69 -4.80 -3.79
C ILE A 20 -2.38 -5.33 -2.54
N CYS A 21 -2.91 -4.44 -1.71
CA CYS A 21 -3.44 -4.81 -0.40
C CYS A 21 -4.93 -5.15 -0.42
N CYS A 22 -5.59 -5.04 -1.59
CA CYS A 22 -7.04 -5.20 -1.74
C CYS A 22 -7.86 -4.38 -0.72
N ARG A 23 -7.32 -3.26 -0.26
CA ARG A 23 -7.82 -2.46 0.85
C ARG A 23 -7.86 -0.99 0.46
N ARG A 24 -8.94 -0.28 0.82
CA ARG A 24 -9.06 1.17 0.58
C ARG A 24 -8.04 1.96 1.41
N SER A 25 -7.51 3.03 0.81
CA SER A 25 -6.49 3.91 1.40
C SER A 25 -6.92 4.55 2.73
N VAL A 26 -8.17 5.00 2.76
CA VAL A 26 -8.84 5.55 3.95
C VAL A 26 -10.18 4.83 4.11
N HIS A 27 -10.42 4.23 5.28
CA HIS A 27 -11.77 3.83 5.68
C HIS A 27 -12.41 5.01 6.39
N MET A 28 -13.54 5.49 5.87
CA MET A 28 -14.33 6.56 6.51
C MET A 28 -15.46 6.01 7.39
N ASP A 29 -15.61 4.68 7.45
CA ASP A 29 -16.61 4.05 8.30
C ASP A 29 -16.13 4.10 9.75
N ILE A 30 -16.81 4.95 10.54
CA ILE A 30 -16.52 5.38 11.92
C ILE A 30 -16.39 4.20 12.91
N GLU A 31 -16.79 2.99 12.53
CA GLU A 31 -16.72 1.80 13.37
C GLU A 31 -15.33 1.13 13.37
N GLU A 32 -14.42 1.52 12.46
CA GLU A 32 -13.06 0.96 12.36
C GLU A 32 -11.96 2.03 12.58
N ASP A 33 -12.15 2.92 13.54
CA ASP A 33 -11.21 4.01 13.91
C ASP A 33 -9.80 3.49 14.30
N ASP A 34 -9.65 2.19 14.57
CA ASP A 34 -8.39 1.53 14.90
C ASP A 34 -7.58 1.03 13.68
N LYS A 35 -8.11 1.13 12.44
CA LYS A 35 -7.39 0.65 11.27
C LYS A 35 -6.37 1.70 10.77
N PRO A 36 -5.06 1.42 10.76
CA PRO A 36 -4.04 2.39 10.35
C PRO A 36 -4.20 2.76 8.87
N ILE A 37 -3.95 4.04 8.53
CA ILE A 37 -3.94 4.55 7.14
C ILE A 37 -3.10 3.60 6.27
N LEU A 38 -3.62 3.22 5.09
CA LEU A 38 -3.01 2.18 4.26
C LEU A 38 -1.53 2.46 3.96
N THR A 39 -1.20 3.71 3.65
CA THR A 39 0.17 4.12 3.33
C THR A 39 1.12 3.94 4.52
N ASN A 40 0.68 4.29 5.73
CA ASN A 40 1.46 4.10 6.96
C ASN A 40 1.64 2.61 7.26
N TRP A 41 0.56 1.83 7.19
CA TRP A 41 0.61 0.40 7.42
C TRP A 41 1.49 -0.33 6.40
N ALA A 42 1.38 0.01 5.12
CA ALA A 42 2.22 -0.51 4.06
C ALA A 42 3.72 -0.22 4.29
N TYR A 43 4.02 0.99 4.77
CA TYR A 43 5.38 1.38 5.14
C TYR A 43 5.92 0.59 6.33
N ASP A 44 5.11 0.41 7.38
CA ASP A 44 5.49 -0.39 8.55
C ASP A 44 5.70 -1.87 8.18
N CYS A 45 4.83 -2.45 7.35
CA CYS A 45 5.01 -3.81 6.82
C CYS A 45 6.30 -3.93 6.01
N TYR A 46 6.61 -2.93 5.19
CA TYR A 46 7.86 -2.90 4.42
C TYR A 46 9.10 -2.86 5.33
N LEU A 47 9.11 -2.00 6.35
CA LEU A 47 10.21 -1.90 7.32
C LEU A 47 10.41 -3.19 8.12
N ASN A 48 9.30 -3.83 8.53
CA ASN A 48 9.33 -5.07 9.32
C ASN A 48 9.53 -6.33 8.46
N GLY A 49 9.60 -6.21 7.13
CA GLY A 49 9.68 -7.36 6.21
C GLY A 49 8.42 -8.22 6.18
N ALA A 50 7.31 -7.71 6.71
CA ALA A 50 6.01 -8.39 6.84
C ALA A 50 5.15 -8.20 5.57
N LEU A 51 5.75 -8.40 4.39
CA LEU A 51 5.08 -8.25 3.09
C LEU A 51 3.88 -9.20 2.94
N ASP A 52 3.97 -10.38 3.55
CA ASP A 52 2.98 -11.43 3.43
C ASP A 52 1.65 -11.03 4.11
N SER A 53 1.71 -10.14 5.10
CA SER A 53 0.54 -9.56 5.78
C SER A 53 -0.22 -8.54 4.92
N LEU A 54 0.40 -8.01 3.85
CA LEU A 54 -0.25 -7.02 2.97
C LEU A 54 -1.25 -7.66 2.04
N VAL A 55 -1.02 -8.89 1.63
CA VAL A 55 -1.79 -9.58 0.58
C VAL A 55 -2.77 -10.61 1.14
N GLU A 56 -3.07 -10.56 2.44
CA GLU A 56 -3.95 -11.52 3.14
C GLU A 56 -3.66 -13.01 2.80
N TYR A 57 -2.39 -13.35 2.59
CA TYR A 57 -1.94 -14.69 2.16
C TYR A 57 -2.42 -15.14 0.77
N ASP A 58 -2.68 -14.20 -0.14
CA ASP A 58 -2.89 -14.51 -1.56
C ASP A 58 -1.73 -15.36 -2.09
N VAL A 59 -2.05 -16.61 -2.46
CA VAL A 59 -1.08 -17.63 -2.84
C VAL A 59 -0.33 -17.24 -4.12
N GLU A 60 -0.98 -16.54 -5.04
CA GLU A 60 -0.36 -16.09 -6.29
C GLU A 60 0.59 -14.93 -6.04
N ALA A 61 0.19 -13.97 -5.19
CA ALA A 61 1.05 -12.86 -4.80
C ALA A 61 2.29 -13.34 -3.99
N LEU A 62 2.11 -14.34 -3.13
CA LEU A 62 3.20 -14.94 -2.35
C LEU A 62 4.13 -15.83 -3.19
N ALA A 63 3.62 -16.44 -4.28
CA ALA A 63 4.43 -17.23 -5.20
C ALA A 63 5.50 -16.37 -5.92
N ASP A 64 5.23 -15.07 -6.11
CA ASP A 64 6.19 -14.10 -6.67
C ASP A 64 6.48 -12.94 -5.69
N ARG A 65 7.02 -13.31 -4.53
CA ARG A 65 7.35 -12.37 -3.45
C ARG A 65 8.36 -11.28 -3.86
N GLU A 66 9.26 -11.58 -4.79
CA GLU A 66 10.23 -10.58 -5.31
C GLU A 66 9.54 -9.51 -6.15
N LYS A 67 8.55 -9.88 -6.97
CA LYS A 67 7.72 -8.92 -7.70
C LYS A 67 6.85 -8.09 -6.76
N LEU A 68 6.23 -8.72 -5.75
CA LEU A 68 5.48 -8.03 -4.71
C LEU A 68 6.35 -6.98 -4.00
N LYS A 69 7.57 -7.36 -3.59
CA LYS A 69 8.53 -6.45 -2.97
C LYS A 69 8.89 -5.27 -3.87
N ARG A 70 9.12 -5.50 -5.17
CA ARG A 70 9.40 -4.44 -6.14
C ARG A 70 8.24 -3.46 -6.29
N PHE A 71 7.01 -3.96 -6.41
CA PHE A 71 5.84 -3.07 -6.47
C PHE A 71 5.68 -2.26 -5.19
N MET A 72 5.86 -2.88 -4.03
CA MET A 72 5.85 -2.15 -2.75
C MET A 72 6.90 -1.04 -2.70
N MET A 73 8.13 -1.31 -3.13
CA MET A 73 9.19 -0.29 -3.19
C MET A 73 8.85 0.87 -4.14
N ILE A 74 8.27 0.57 -5.30
CA ILE A 74 7.83 1.59 -6.26
C ILE A 74 6.70 2.44 -5.66
N SER A 75 5.69 1.78 -5.09
CA SER A 75 4.55 2.45 -4.43
C SER A 75 5.00 3.40 -3.33
N ILE A 76 5.88 2.95 -2.44
CA ILE A 76 6.43 3.77 -1.34
C ILE A 76 7.27 4.94 -1.88
N SER A 77 7.99 4.76 -2.99
CA SER A 77 8.79 5.84 -3.58
C SER A 77 7.93 6.94 -4.24
N CYS A 78 6.66 6.67 -4.51
CA CYS A 78 5.72 7.62 -5.08
C CYS A 78 5.01 8.49 -4.01
N ILE A 79 5.01 8.02 -2.76
CA ILE A 79 4.35 8.64 -1.59
C ILE A 79 5.36 9.48 -0.83
#